data_AF-W6KQ60-F1
#
_entry.id   AF-W6KQ60-F1
#
_cell.length_a   1.000
_cell.length_b   1.000
_cell.length_c   1.000
_cell.angle_alpha   90.00
_cell.angle_beta   90.00
_cell.angle_gamma   90.00
#
_symmetry.space_group_name_H-M   'P 1'
#
loop_
_entity.id
_entity.type
_entity.pdbx_description
1 polymer ?
#
loop_
_entity_poly.entity_id
_entity_poly.type
_entity_poly.pdbx_seq_one_letter_code
_entity_poly.pdbx_strand_id
1 'polypeptide(L)'
;MKETRIRCYYEVLEVEKKASSEEIRSAYKKKSLQYHPDKNYENQEESAARFKEVLNAYSILSDPDERAWYDSHRDAILRGGDDCNSDGLNLYEYFTNSCFDGFDDSDSGFYTVYCNVFDTLIEEESDYDKQAKVWPRFGNSKCEWNEVQSFYSHWRNFSTFKDFAWKDEYKINEMKDRYSRRMAERINQKVRSSARKEYVQTVQGLANFLYRRDPRVKSQLDKQREEERKRQEELSQRDMDRQIRRSEAIKKIWAEAAEKEAREDAEREANGETMDGSTLELLYEKARLTKDILKGKADPGLMAGFAMLEGDNDSPRHAYNCPACKKQFKDEKQYKEHINSSKHRTKVKQLTSKGIDVTELMGEKKNLDTSDSP
;
A
#
# COMPACT_ATOMS: atom_id res chain seq x y z
N MET A 1 -24.98 -41.31 4.23
CA MET A 1 -24.22 -40.14 4.72
C MET A 1 -23.17 -39.86 3.68
N LYS A 2 -23.32 -38.81 2.85
CA LYS A 2 -22.29 -38.45 1.88
C LYS A 2 -21.17 -37.79 2.69
N GLU A 3 -20.03 -38.45 2.82
CA GLU A 3 -18.81 -37.83 3.32
C GLU A 3 -18.47 -36.66 2.39
N THR A 4 -18.86 -35.45 2.76
CA THR A 4 -18.40 -34.21 2.13
C THR A 4 -16.99 -33.92 2.63
N ARG A 5 -16.04 -34.81 2.31
CA ARG A 5 -14.63 -34.50 2.48
C ARG A 5 -14.30 -33.36 1.52
N ILE A 6 -13.81 -32.26 2.07
CA ILE A 6 -13.31 -31.14 1.28
C ILE A 6 -12.20 -31.70 0.37
N ARG A 7 -12.42 -31.66 -0.95
CA ARG A 7 -11.42 -32.11 -1.92
C ARG A 7 -10.32 -31.07 -2.03
N CYS A 8 -9.08 -31.51 -2.27
CA CYS A 8 -8.01 -30.56 -2.52
C CYS A 8 -8.31 -29.74 -3.78
N TYR A 9 -8.11 -28.43 -3.75
CA TYR A 9 -8.29 -27.59 -4.94
C TYR A 9 -7.41 -28.00 -6.12
N TYR A 10 -6.19 -28.48 -5.87
CA TYR A 10 -5.32 -29.05 -6.90
C TYR A 10 -5.90 -30.34 -7.52
N GLU A 11 -6.59 -31.17 -6.73
CA GLU A 11 -7.25 -32.39 -7.22
C GLU A 11 -8.51 -32.05 -8.02
N VAL A 12 -9.27 -31.03 -7.59
CA VAL A 12 -10.46 -30.54 -8.31
C VAL A 12 -10.09 -30.02 -9.70
N LEU A 13 -8.97 -29.31 -9.81
CA LEU A 13 -8.45 -28.82 -11.09
C LEU A 13 -7.60 -29.84 -11.86
N GLU A 14 -7.27 -30.99 -11.25
CA GLU A 14 -6.36 -32.01 -11.80
C GLU A 14 -5.00 -31.44 -12.22
N VAL A 15 -4.41 -30.60 -11.37
CA VAL A 15 -3.10 -29.96 -11.59
C VAL A 15 -2.13 -30.33 -10.47
N GLU A 16 -0.83 -30.30 -10.80
CA GLU A 16 0.20 -30.53 -9.78
C GLU A 16 0.29 -29.38 -8.79
N LYS A 17 0.79 -29.67 -7.58
CA LYS A 17 0.99 -28.65 -6.53
C LYS A 17 1.95 -27.54 -6.95
N LYS A 18 2.92 -27.85 -7.82
CA LYS A 18 3.90 -26.91 -8.36
C LYS A 18 3.43 -26.25 -9.67
N ALA A 19 2.17 -26.43 -10.04
CA ALA A 19 1.64 -25.88 -11.29
C ALA A 19 1.76 -24.35 -11.33
N SER A 20 2.06 -23.84 -12.52
CA SER A 20 2.11 -22.41 -12.80
C SER A 20 0.71 -21.79 -12.81
N SER A 21 0.61 -20.47 -12.66
CA SER A 21 -0.68 -19.76 -12.76
C SER A 21 -1.34 -19.93 -14.14
N GLU A 22 -0.55 -20.09 -15.20
CA GLU A 22 -1.02 -20.36 -16.56
C GLU A 22 -1.62 -21.76 -16.71
N GLU A 23 -1.03 -22.76 -16.08
CA GLU A 23 -1.54 -24.14 -16.05
C GLU A 23 -2.85 -24.21 -15.28
N ILE A 24 -2.93 -23.56 -14.11
CA ILE A 24 -4.14 -23.45 -13.29
C ILE A 24 -5.27 -22.79 -14.09
N ARG A 25 -4.98 -21.69 -14.80
CA ARG A 25 -5.95 -21.00 -15.66
C ARG A 25 -6.42 -21.88 -16.83
N SER A 26 -5.51 -22.62 -17.43
CA SER A 26 -5.81 -23.54 -18.54
C SER A 26 -6.68 -24.71 -18.08
N ALA A 27 -6.39 -25.28 -16.91
CA ALA A 27 -7.16 -26.35 -16.29
C ALA A 27 -8.57 -25.88 -15.91
N TYR A 28 -8.69 -24.71 -15.29
CA TYR A 28 -9.98 -24.08 -15.01
C TYR A 28 -10.82 -23.93 -16.29
N LYS A 29 -10.25 -23.39 -17.38
CA LYS A 29 -10.99 -23.24 -18.65
C LYS A 29 -11.49 -24.59 -19.19
N LYS A 30 -10.69 -25.65 -19.07
CA LYS A 30 -11.08 -27.00 -19.50
C LYS A 30 -12.20 -27.57 -18.62
N LYS A 31 -12.07 -27.50 -17.29
CA LYS A 31 -13.05 -28.03 -16.33
C LYS A 31 -14.37 -27.26 -16.35
N SER A 32 -14.33 -25.95 -16.46
CA SER A 32 -15.53 -25.11 -16.59
C SER A 32 -16.34 -25.42 -17.85
N LEU A 33 -15.66 -25.77 -18.97
CA LEU A 33 -16.34 -26.21 -20.19
C LEU A 33 -16.91 -27.63 -20.08
N GLN A 34 -16.37 -28.49 -19.21
CA GLN A 34 -16.86 -29.84 -18.96
C GLN A 34 -18.10 -29.84 -18.07
N TYR A 35 -18.12 -29.00 -17.04
CA TYR A 35 -19.22 -28.89 -16.07
C TYR A 35 -20.18 -27.72 -16.35
N HIS A 36 -20.17 -27.17 -17.57
CA HIS A 36 -21.09 -26.10 -17.93
C HIS A 36 -22.53 -26.65 -18.00
N PRO A 37 -23.53 -25.97 -17.39
CA PRO A 37 -24.91 -26.45 -17.37
C PRO A 37 -25.50 -26.64 -18.76
N ASP A 38 -25.04 -25.87 -19.75
CA ASP A 38 -25.43 -25.96 -21.17
C ASP A 38 -24.98 -27.25 -21.88
N LYS A 39 -24.06 -28.03 -21.31
CA LYS A 39 -23.65 -29.33 -21.91
C LYS A 39 -24.19 -30.53 -21.15
N ASN A 40 -24.61 -30.35 -19.89
CA ASN A 40 -25.02 -31.42 -18.99
C ASN A 40 -26.49 -31.23 -18.57
N TYR A 41 -27.40 -31.22 -19.54
CA TYR A 41 -28.83 -31.04 -19.29
C TYR A 41 -29.47 -32.17 -18.45
N GLU A 42 -28.93 -33.39 -18.52
CA GLU A 42 -29.44 -34.55 -17.77
C GLU A 42 -29.02 -34.54 -16.28
N ASN A 43 -27.97 -33.80 -15.93
CA ASN A 43 -27.40 -33.82 -14.57
C ASN A 43 -27.01 -32.42 -14.11
N GLN A 44 -27.96 -31.49 -14.20
CA GLN A 44 -27.75 -30.06 -13.92
C GLN A 44 -27.31 -29.80 -12.49
N GLU A 45 -27.86 -30.51 -11.51
CA GLU A 45 -27.55 -30.30 -10.08
C GLU A 45 -26.10 -30.71 -9.76
N GLU A 46 -25.66 -31.90 -10.19
CA GLU A 46 -24.29 -32.34 -9.95
C GLU A 46 -23.29 -31.52 -10.76
N SER A 47 -23.63 -31.15 -12.01
CA SER A 47 -22.78 -30.29 -12.83
C SER A 47 -22.63 -28.90 -12.20
N ALA A 48 -23.71 -28.32 -11.67
CA ALA A 48 -23.68 -27.04 -10.98
C ALA A 48 -22.85 -27.12 -9.69
N ALA A 49 -22.98 -28.19 -8.90
CA ALA A 49 -22.18 -28.40 -7.70
C ALA A 49 -20.68 -28.51 -8.02
N ARG A 50 -20.31 -29.32 -9.03
CA ARG A 50 -18.91 -29.44 -9.48
C ARG A 50 -18.38 -28.15 -10.09
N PHE A 51 -19.23 -27.41 -10.79
CA PHE A 51 -18.87 -26.11 -11.34
C PHE A 51 -18.56 -25.10 -10.22
N LYS A 52 -19.38 -25.06 -9.16
CA LYS A 52 -19.11 -24.27 -7.94
C LYS A 52 -17.78 -24.69 -7.28
N GLU A 53 -17.51 -25.99 -7.15
CA GLU A 53 -16.22 -26.51 -6.64
C GLU A 53 -15.02 -26.03 -7.48
N VAL A 54 -15.10 -26.15 -8.80
CA VAL A 54 -14.04 -25.73 -9.75
C VAL A 54 -13.82 -24.21 -9.71
N LEU A 55 -14.89 -23.43 -9.61
CA LEU A 55 -14.81 -21.97 -9.49
C LEU A 55 -14.13 -21.56 -8.18
N ASN A 56 -14.48 -22.21 -7.07
CA ASN A 56 -13.87 -21.96 -5.77
C ASN A 56 -12.38 -22.33 -5.77
N ALA A 57 -12.02 -23.50 -6.33
CA ALA A 57 -10.64 -23.93 -6.48
C ALA A 57 -9.82 -22.92 -7.29
N TYR A 58 -10.36 -22.42 -8.40
CA TYR A 58 -9.70 -21.40 -9.21
C TYR A 58 -9.56 -20.06 -8.48
N SER A 59 -10.59 -19.59 -7.77
CA SER A 59 -10.52 -18.32 -7.03
C SER A 59 -9.32 -18.31 -6.08
N ILE A 60 -9.15 -19.38 -5.29
CA ILE A 60 -8.11 -19.47 -4.27
C ILE A 60 -6.74 -19.71 -4.87
N LEU A 61 -6.63 -20.57 -5.90
CA LEU A 61 -5.35 -20.89 -6.52
C LEU A 61 -4.84 -19.83 -7.52
N SER A 62 -5.72 -18.93 -7.98
CA SER A 62 -5.36 -17.88 -8.93
C SER A 62 -4.58 -16.71 -8.31
N ASP A 63 -4.86 -16.37 -7.06
CA ASP A 63 -4.17 -15.32 -6.31
C ASP A 63 -2.98 -15.92 -5.54
N PRO A 64 -1.74 -15.42 -5.72
CA PRO A 64 -0.56 -15.96 -5.04
C PRO A 64 -0.67 -15.89 -3.51
N ASP A 65 -1.33 -14.87 -2.95
CA ASP A 65 -1.47 -14.71 -1.50
C ASP A 65 -2.49 -15.72 -0.94
N GLU A 66 -3.61 -15.91 -1.65
CA GLU A 66 -4.63 -16.89 -1.26
C GLU A 66 -4.11 -18.32 -1.44
N ARG A 67 -3.30 -18.58 -2.48
CA ARG A 67 -2.62 -19.86 -2.69
C ARG A 67 -1.64 -20.16 -1.58
N ALA A 68 -0.81 -19.20 -1.18
CA ALA A 68 0.16 -19.39 -0.11
C ALA A 68 -0.54 -19.70 1.23
N TRP A 69 -1.64 -19.02 1.52
CA TRP A 69 -2.45 -19.27 2.71
C TRP A 69 -3.15 -20.63 2.66
N TYR A 70 -3.67 -21.03 1.49
CA TYR A 70 -4.26 -22.35 1.31
C TYR A 70 -3.20 -23.45 1.47
N ASP A 71 -2.02 -23.28 0.89
CA ASP A 71 -0.93 -24.26 0.97
C ASP A 71 -0.44 -24.46 2.41
N SER A 72 -0.40 -23.40 3.23
CA SER A 72 0.00 -23.49 4.64
C SER A 72 -1.06 -24.16 5.54
N HIS A 73 -2.35 -24.02 5.21
CA HIS A 73 -3.45 -24.58 6.01
C HIS A 73 -4.15 -25.77 5.37
N ARG A 74 -3.69 -26.22 4.19
CA ARG A 74 -4.28 -27.31 3.40
C ARG A 74 -4.54 -28.54 4.25
N ASP A 75 -3.53 -28.96 5.01
CA ASP A 75 -3.63 -30.20 5.76
C ASP A 75 -4.63 -30.10 6.92
N ALA A 76 -4.85 -28.90 7.48
CA ALA A 76 -5.90 -28.66 8.47
C ALA A 76 -7.30 -28.66 7.83
N ILE A 77 -7.42 -28.08 6.63
CA ILE A 77 -8.67 -28.04 5.85
C ILE A 77 -9.11 -29.45 5.43
N LEU A 78 -8.17 -30.26 4.93
CA LEU A 78 -8.48 -31.60 4.40
C LEU A 78 -8.72 -32.65 5.48
N ARG A 79 -8.16 -32.46 6.67
CA ARG A 79 -8.38 -33.36 7.81
C ARG A 79 -9.74 -33.17 8.48
N GLY A 80 -10.53 -32.17 8.07
CA GLY A 80 -11.93 -32.05 8.50
C GLY A 80 -12.10 -32.05 10.02
N GLY A 81 -11.28 -31.30 10.75
CA GLY A 81 -11.47 -31.08 12.19
C GLY A 81 -11.20 -32.25 13.12
N ASP A 82 -10.65 -33.38 12.66
CA ASP A 82 -10.56 -34.61 13.48
C ASP A 82 -9.32 -34.69 14.41
N ASP A 83 -8.54 -33.61 14.55
CA ASP A 83 -7.28 -33.61 15.34
C ASP A 83 -7.14 -32.45 16.34
N CYS A 84 -8.27 -31.89 16.80
CA CYS A 84 -8.27 -31.05 18.00
C CYS A 84 -9.50 -31.30 18.87
N ASN A 85 -9.27 -31.74 20.11
CA ASN A 85 -10.20 -31.70 21.25
C ASN A 85 -10.60 -30.25 21.62
N SER A 86 -11.04 -29.43 20.67
CA SER A 86 -11.42 -28.05 20.91
C SER A 86 -12.78 -27.83 20.27
N ASP A 87 -13.81 -27.62 21.10
CA ASP A 87 -15.18 -27.26 20.73
C ASP A 87 -15.30 -25.89 20.01
N GLY A 88 -14.26 -25.43 19.33
CA GLY A 88 -14.17 -24.12 18.69
C GLY A 88 -14.48 -24.17 17.20
N LEU A 89 -15.04 -23.09 16.67
CA LEU A 89 -15.41 -22.99 15.26
C LEU A 89 -14.22 -23.15 14.31
N ASN A 90 -14.40 -24.01 13.31
CA ASN A 90 -13.44 -24.17 12.23
C ASN A 90 -13.57 -23.00 11.23
N LEU A 91 -12.84 -21.92 11.53
CA LEU A 91 -12.80 -20.71 10.69
C LEU A 91 -12.38 -20.99 9.25
N TYR A 92 -11.67 -22.09 8.97
CA TYR A 92 -11.13 -22.40 7.66
C TYR A 92 -12.21 -22.74 6.62
N GLU A 93 -13.36 -23.27 7.03
CA GLU A 93 -14.47 -23.60 6.12
C GLU A 93 -15.09 -22.34 5.49
N TYR A 94 -15.04 -21.22 6.23
CA TYR A 94 -15.58 -19.93 5.83
C TYR A 94 -14.68 -19.15 4.87
N PHE A 95 -13.48 -19.65 4.57
CA PHE A 95 -12.63 -19.09 3.51
C PHE A 95 -13.04 -19.56 2.10
N THR A 96 -14.14 -20.31 1.99
CA THR A 96 -14.59 -20.88 0.71
C THR A 96 -15.75 -20.09 0.12
N ASN A 97 -15.71 -19.84 -1.20
CA ASN A 97 -16.81 -19.18 -1.91
C ASN A 97 -18.06 -20.07 -2.05
N SER A 98 -17.99 -21.32 -1.55
CA SER A 98 -19.12 -22.25 -1.49
C SER A 98 -19.94 -22.11 -0.21
N CYS A 99 -19.50 -21.26 0.74
CA CYS A 99 -20.12 -21.12 2.05
C CYS A 99 -21.41 -20.27 2.03
N PHE A 100 -21.59 -19.44 1.01
CA PHE A 100 -22.76 -18.57 0.87
C PHE A 100 -23.34 -18.64 -0.54
N ASP A 101 -24.66 -18.50 -0.66
CA ASP A 101 -25.37 -18.47 -1.95
C ASP A 101 -25.87 -17.05 -2.23
N GLY A 102 -25.01 -16.26 -2.87
CA GLY A 102 -25.31 -14.87 -3.22
C GLY A 102 -25.04 -13.84 -2.12
N PHE A 103 -25.14 -12.56 -2.51
CA PHE A 103 -24.90 -11.41 -1.64
C PHE A 103 -26.21 -10.80 -1.14
N ASP A 104 -27.08 -11.64 -0.59
CA ASP A 104 -28.36 -11.23 0.00
C ASP A 104 -28.39 -11.47 1.52
N ASP A 105 -29.45 -10.97 2.16
CA ASP A 105 -29.72 -11.15 3.58
C ASP A 105 -30.55 -12.43 3.84
N SER A 106 -30.51 -13.42 2.93
CA SER A 106 -31.21 -14.70 3.11
C SER A 106 -30.52 -15.56 4.19
N ASP A 107 -31.18 -16.62 4.67
CA ASP A 107 -30.60 -17.50 5.71
C ASP A 107 -29.28 -18.17 5.27
N SER A 108 -29.08 -18.36 3.96
CA SER A 108 -27.83 -18.83 3.33
C SER A 108 -27.04 -17.72 2.62
N GLY A 109 -27.46 -16.48 2.82
CA GLY A 109 -26.86 -15.30 2.21
C GLY A 109 -25.56 -14.90 2.87
N PHE A 110 -24.71 -14.21 2.12
CA PHE A 110 -23.40 -13.74 2.58
C PHE A 110 -23.47 -13.05 3.94
N TYR A 111 -24.42 -12.13 4.14
CA TYR A 111 -24.45 -11.33 5.37
C TYR A 111 -24.80 -12.16 6.59
N THR A 112 -25.80 -13.03 6.50
CA THR A 112 -26.26 -13.88 7.61
C THR A 112 -25.20 -14.89 8.03
N VAL A 113 -24.57 -15.56 7.07
CA VAL A 113 -23.54 -16.58 7.36
C VAL A 113 -22.37 -15.96 8.11
N TYR A 114 -21.81 -14.86 7.61
CA TYR A 114 -20.66 -14.22 8.27
C TYR A 114 -21.07 -13.47 9.54
N CYS A 115 -22.27 -12.91 9.63
CA CYS A 115 -22.84 -12.40 10.90
C CYS A 115 -22.77 -13.46 11.98
N ASN A 116 -23.30 -14.65 11.72
CA ASN A 116 -23.33 -15.73 12.69
C ASN A 116 -21.91 -16.13 13.11
N VAL A 117 -20.97 -16.23 12.17
CA VAL A 117 -19.56 -16.55 12.48
C VAL A 117 -18.95 -15.51 13.42
N PHE A 118 -19.07 -14.22 13.12
CA PHE A 118 -18.49 -13.20 13.98
C PHE A 118 -19.22 -13.06 15.32
N ASP A 119 -20.53 -13.29 15.35
CA ASP A 119 -21.30 -13.31 16.60
C ASP A 119 -20.85 -14.48 17.48
N THR A 120 -20.65 -15.67 16.92
CA THR A 120 -20.10 -16.80 17.67
C THR A 120 -18.66 -16.57 18.14
N LEU A 121 -17.82 -15.89 17.35
CA LEU A 121 -16.48 -15.49 17.79
C LEU A 121 -16.55 -14.48 18.95
N ILE A 122 -17.48 -13.53 18.89
CA ILE A 122 -17.72 -12.59 19.99
C ILE A 122 -18.17 -13.35 21.25
N GLU A 123 -19.07 -14.32 21.11
CA GLU A 123 -19.53 -15.16 22.22
C GLU A 123 -18.37 -15.94 22.85
N GLU A 124 -17.57 -16.65 22.05
CA GLU A 124 -16.40 -17.40 22.50
C GLU A 124 -15.35 -16.51 23.20
N GLU A 125 -15.13 -15.28 22.72
CA GLU A 125 -14.22 -14.32 23.36
C GLU A 125 -14.85 -13.69 24.62
N SER A 126 -16.19 -13.60 24.67
CA SER A 126 -16.91 -13.03 25.81
C SER A 126 -16.89 -13.91 27.06
N ASP A 127 -16.65 -15.22 26.89
CA ASP A 127 -16.42 -16.15 27.99
C ASP A 127 -15.13 -15.83 28.76
N TYR A 128 -14.16 -15.19 28.10
CA TYR A 128 -12.89 -14.76 28.70
C TYR A 128 -12.96 -13.30 29.17
N ASP A 129 -13.44 -12.38 28.32
CA ASP A 129 -13.60 -10.97 28.67
C ASP A 129 -14.92 -10.38 28.14
N LYS A 130 -15.71 -9.80 29.05
CA LYS A 130 -16.99 -9.15 28.72
C LYS A 130 -16.83 -7.96 27.76
N GLN A 131 -15.64 -7.38 27.63
CA GLN A 131 -15.35 -6.33 26.64
C GLN A 131 -15.61 -6.79 25.20
N ALA A 132 -15.52 -8.10 24.92
CA ALA A 132 -15.81 -8.65 23.60
C ALA A 132 -17.24 -8.36 23.12
N LYS A 133 -18.22 -8.23 24.03
CA LYS A 133 -19.63 -7.95 23.69
C LYS A 133 -19.87 -6.55 23.10
N VAL A 134 -18.92 -5.64 23.26
CA VAL A 134 -19.01 -4.26 22.75
C VAL A 134 -18.41 -4.14 21.33
N TRP A 135 -17.85 -5.22 20.80
CA TRP A 135 -17.23 -5.19 19.48
C TRP A 135 -18.24 -4.93 18.35
N PRO A 136 -17.80 -4.25 17.28
CA PRO A 136 -18.65 -3.97 16.13
C PRO A 136 -19.07 -5.27 15.45
N ARG A 137 -20.38 -5.38 15.13
CA ARG A 137 -20.99 -6.51 14.44
C ARG A 137 -20.94 -6.33 12.92
N PHE A 138 -21.08 -7.42 12.17
CA PHE A 138 -20.94 -7.43 10.71
C PHE A 138 -22.04 -6.66 9.96
N GLY A 139 -23.24 -6.61 10.54
CA GLY A 139 -24.39 -5.87 9.99
C GLY A 139 -25.08 -6.56 8.80
N ASN A 140 -25.90 -5.81 8.06
CA ASN A 140 -26.68 -6.32 6.92
C ASN A 140 -26.31 -5.60 5.62
N SER A 141 -26.96 -5.98 4.50
CA SER A 141 -26.74 -5.38 3.18
C SER A 141 -26.88 -3.84 3.14
N LYS A 142 -27.67 -3.25 4.05
CA LYS A 142 -27.99 -1.81 4.09
C LYS A 142 -27.21 -1.02 5.14
N CYS A 143 -26.24 -1.62 5.82
CA CYS A 143 -25.45 -0.93 6.84
C CYS A 143 -24.65 0.25 6.25
N GLU A 144 -24.56 1.31 7.05
CA GLU A 144 -23.81 2.52 6.71
C GLU A 144 -22.31 2.24 6.64
N TRP A 145 -21.61 2.97 5.75
CA TRP A 145 -20.17 2.78 5.54
C TRP A 145 -19.35 2.93 6.83
N ASN A 146 -19.75 3.81 7.74
CA ASN A 146 -19.03 4.05 8.99
C ASN A 146 -19.04 2.80 9.91
N GLU A 147 -20.17 2.10 9.96
CA GLU A 147 -20.29 0.86 10.76
C GLU A 147 -19.44 -0.25 10.14
N VAL A 148 -19.50 -0.40 8.82
CA VAL A 148 -18.69 -1.35 8.05
C VAL A 148 -17.19 -1.06 8.21
N GLN A 149 -16.80 0.20 8.14
CA GLN A 149 -15.41 0.63 8.34
C GLN A 149 -14.94 0.33 9.77
N SER A 150 -15.76 0.63 10.78
CA SER A 150 -15.45 0.35 12.18
C SER A 150 -15.30 -1.15 12.43
N PHE A 151 -16.19 -1.96 11.85
CA PHE A 151 -16.11 -3.42 11.86
C PHE A 151 -14.76 -3.89 11.31
N TYR A 152 -14.45 -3.57 10.06
CA TYR A 152 -13.22 -4.05 9.43
C TYR A 152 -11.96 -3.48 10.08
N SER A 153 -12.00 -2.26 10.63
CA SER A 153 -10.87 -1.70 11.38
C SER A 153 -10.56 -2.52 12.63
N HIS A 154 -11.59 -2.97 13.36
CA HIS A 154 -11.43 -3.82 14.52
C HIS A 154 -10.95 -5.23 14.13
N TRP A 155 -11.68 -5.92 13.24
CA TRP A 155 -11.42 -7.33 12.92
C TRP A 155 -10.13 -7.58 12.13
N ARG A 156 -9.66 -6.61 11.34
CA ARG A 156 -8.34 -6.70 10.69
C ARG A 156 -7.18 -6.51 11.67
N ASN A 157 -7.42 -5.82 12.78
CA ASN A 157 -6.47 -5.64 13.87
C ASN A 157 -6.85 -6.48 15.10
N PHE A 158 -7.59 -7.57 14.88
CA PHE A 158 -8.16 -8.38 15.93
C PHE A 158 -7.08 -8.87 16.90
N SER A 159 -7.40 -8.85 18.19
CA SER A 159 -6.62 -9.44 19.27
C SER A 159 -7.55 -10.28 20.13
N THR A 160 -7.11 -11.50 20.43
CA THR A 160 -7.85 -12.44 21.27
C THR A 160 -7.59 -12.20 22.75
N PHE A 161 -8.62 -12.42 23.57
CA PHE A 161 -8.53 -12.46 25.03
C PHE A 161 -8.22 -13.88 25.55
N LYS A 162 -8.29 -14.90 24.69
CA LYS A 162 -8.01 -16.30 25.04
C LYS A 162 -6.58 -16.47 25.57
N ASP A 163 -6.44 -17.25 26.64
CA ASP A 163 -5.18 -17.52 27.33
C ASP A 163 -4.39 -18.70 26.74
N PHE A 164 -5.04 -19.54 25.91
CA PHE A 164 -4.50 -20.72 25.25
C PHE A 164 -3.91 -21.75 26.23
N ALA A 165 -4.33 -21.75 27.50
CA ALA A 165 -3.78 -22.63 28.53
C ALA A 165 -3.94 -24.13 28.20
N TRP A 166 -4.95 -24.50 27.41
CA TRP A 166 -5.18 -25.88 26.95
C TRP A 166 -4.15 -26.40 25.94
N LYS A 167 -3.30 -25.52 25.39
CA LYS A 167 -2.19 -25.90 24.49
C LYS A 167 -0.89 -26.21 25.23
N ASP A 168 -0.89 -26.17 26.56
CA ASP A 168 0.30 -26.48 27.36
C ASP A 168 0.71 -27.95 27.21
N GLU A 169 1.92 -28.19 26.69
CA GLU A 169 2.50 -29.54 26.52
C GLU A 169 2.89 -30.17 27.86
N TYR A 170 3.35 -29.35 28.80
CA TYR A 170 3.88 -29.80 30.08
C TYR A 170 3.06 -29.26 31.25
N LYS A 171 2.59 -30.13 32.14
CA LYS A 171 1.94 -29.71 33.38
C LYS A 171 2.99 -29.28 34.40
N ILE A 172 3.15 -27.96 34.58
CA ILE A 172 4.17 -27.36 35.44
C ILE A 172 4.10 -27.88 36.89
N ASN A 173 2.90 -28.24 37.37
CA ASN A 173 2.68 -28.76 38.73
C ASN A 173 3.21 -30.20 38.95
N GLU A 174 3.39 -30.99 37.91
CA GLU A 174 3.86 -32.38 38.03
C GLU A 174 5.40 -32.46 38.17
N MET A 175 6.12 -31.37 37.89
CA MET A 175 7.58 -31.33 37.90
C MET A 175 8.14 -30.94 39.27
N LYS A 176 8.94 -31.85 39.86
CA LYS A 176 9.58 -31.65 41.17
C LYS A 176 10.69 -30.59 41.13
N ASP A 177 11.51 -30.60 40.07
CA ASP A 177 12.68 -29.73 39.95
C ASP A 177 12.33 -28.29 39.52
N ARG A 178 13.00 -27.30 40.12
CA ARG A 178 12.81 -25.86 39.83
C ARG A 178 13.32 -25.50 38.44
N TYR A 179 14.42 -26.11 38.00
CA TYR A 179 14.97 -25.84 36.67
C TYR A 179 14.05 -26.40 35.59
N SER A 180 13.60 -27.65 35.72
CA SER A 180 12.63 -28.26 34.80
C SER A 180 11.33 -27.47 34.73
N ARG A 181 10.78 -26.99 35.86
CA ARG A 181 9.57 -26.12 35.86
C ARG A 181 9.76 -24.85 35.05
N ARG A 182 10.88 -24.15 35.24
CA ARG A 182 11.19 -22.93 34.47
C ARG A 182 11.36 -23.21 32.98
N MET A 183 11.95 -24.34 32.63
CA MET A 183 12.14 -24.71 31.23
C MET A 183 10.80 -25.10 30.58
N ALA A 184 9.98 -25.89 31.27
CA ALA A 184 8.64 -26.26 30.83
C ALA A 184 7.73 -25.05 30.67
N GLU A 185 7.77 -24.09 31.59
CA GLU A 185 7.00 -22.85 31.49
C GLU A 185 7.39 -22.02 30.25
N ARG A 186 8.69 -21.95 29.91
CA ARG A 186 9.14 -21.29 28.68
C ARG A 186 8.66 -22.02 27.42
N ILE A 187 8.68 -23.35 27.43
CA ILE A 187 8.20 -24.16 26.30
C ILE A 187 6.70 -23.94 26.13
N ASN A 188 5.92 -24.08 27.20
CA ASN A 188 4.48 -23.82 27.20
C ASN A 188 4.18 -22.38 26.75
N GLN A 189 4.91 -21.37 27.25
CA GLN A 189 4.72 -19.99 26.82
C GLN A 189 4.98 -19.83 25.32
N LYS A 190 5.98 -20.53 24.76
CA LYS A 190 6.25 -20.52 23.32
C LYS A 190 5.13 -21.20 22.53
N VAL A 191 4.64 -22.34 22.99
CA VAL A 191 3.53 -23.08 22.37
C VAL A 191 2.25 -22.24 22.39
N ARG A 192 1.88 -21.68 23.55
CA ARG A 192 0.75 -20.74 23.70
C ARG A 192 0.89 -19.52 22.81
N SER A 193 2.08 -18.93 22.74
CA SER A 193 2.33 -17.77 21.88
C SER A 193 2.24 -18.11 20.39
N SER A 194 2.65 -19.32 19.97
CA SER A 194 2.49 -19.77 18.59
C SER A 194 1.01 -20.00 18.26
N ALA A 195 0.30 -20.75 19.08
CA ALA A 195 -1.12 -21.04 18.90
C ALA A 195 -1.97 -19.76 18.89
N ARG A 196 -1.66 -18.80 19.78
CA ARG A 196 -2.32 -17.48 19.78
C ARG A 196 -2.08 -16.73 18.47
N LYS A 197 -0.85 -16.73 17.96
CA LYS A 197 -0.53 -16.05 16.69
C LYS A 197 -1.26 -16.68 15.52
N GLU A 198 -1.30 -18.01 15.45
CA GLU A 198 -2.03 -18.75 14.41
C GLU A 198 -3.53 -18.41 14.46
N TYR A 199 -4.15 -18.47 15.64
CA TYR A 199 -5.56 -18.09 15.79
C TYR A 199 -5.82 -16.64 15.38
N VAL A 200 -5.04 -15.68 15.86
CA VAL A 200 -5.19 -14.27 15.47
C VAL A 200 -5.01 -14.07 13.97
N GLN A 201 -4.01 -14.72 13.37
CA GLN A 201 -3.78 -14.65 11.93
C GLN A 201 -4.93 -15.26 11.11
N THR A 202 -5.57 -16.32 11.60
CA THR A 202 -6.74 -16.90 10.91
C THR A 202 -7.95 -15.97 10.97
N VAL A 203 -8.26 -15.38 12.13
CA VAL A 203 -9.36 -14.42 12.27
C VAL A 203 -9.11 -13.15 11.43
N GLN A 204 -7.90 -12.58 11.51
CA GLN A 204 -7.52 -11.43 10.69
C GLN A 204 -7.51 -11.78 9.19
N GLY A 205 -7.08 -13.00 8.84
CA GLY A 205 -7.13 -13.54 7.49
C GLY A 205 -8.55 -13.58 6.96
N LEU A 206 -9.51 -14.05 7.76
CA LEU A 206 -10.93 -14.12 7.40
C LEU A 206 -11.50 -12.71 7.19
N ALA A 207 -11.20 -11.78 8.11
CA ALA A 207 -11.62 -10.39 7.97
C ALA A 207 -11.05 -9.74 6.69
N ASN A 208 -9.80 -10.01 6.34
CA ASN A 208 -9.18 -9.53 5.10
C ASN A 208 -9.77 -10.19 3.85
N PHE A 209 -10.10 -11.48 3.91
CA PHE A 209 -10.76 -12.23 2.85
C PHE A 209 -12.15 -11.63 2.55
N LEU A 210 -12.91 -11.33 3.59
CA LEU A 210 -14.20 -10.68 3.49
C LEU A 210 -14.10 -9.26 2.97
N TYR A 211 -13.14 -8.48 3.46
CA TYR A 211 -12.93 -7.09 3.02
C TYR A 211 -12.70 -6.98 1.50
N ARG A 212 -12.01 -7.96 0.89
CA ARG A 212 -11.79 -7.98 -0.57
C ARG A 212 -13.06 -8.32 -1.38
N ARG A 213 -13.97 -9.09 -0.79
CA ARG A 213 -15.15 -9.66 -1.48
C ARG A 213 -16.44 -8.91 -1.19
N ASP A 214 -16.51 -8.16 -0.09
CA ASP A 214 -17.71 -7.42 0.30
C ASP A 214 -18.08 -6.37 -0.78
N PRO A 215 -19.27 -6.48 -1.39
CA PRO A 215 -19.75 -5.52 -2.39
C PRO A 215 -19.81 -4.08 -1.87
N ARG A 216 -20.11 -3.87 -0.58
CA ARG A 216 -20.18 -2.55 0.06
C ARG A 216 -18.81 -1.88 0.06
N VAL A 217 -17.77 -2.64 0.43
CA VAL A 217 -16.38 -2.19 0.42
C VAL A 217 -15.89 -1.94 -0.99
N LYS A 218 -16.18 -2.85 -1.92
CA LYS A 218 -15.76 -2.71 -3.32
C LYS A 218 -16.33 -1.46 -3.97
N SER A 219 -17.63 -1.19 -3.78
CA SER A 219 -18.28 0.01 -4.31
C SER A 219 -17.62 1.28 -3.80
N GLN A 220 -17.27 1.32 -2.51
CA GLN A 220 -16.63 2.50 -1.91
C GLN A 220 -15.18 2.67 -2.38
N LEU A 221 -14.42 1.58 -2.49
CA LEU A 221 -13.04 1.62 -2.98
C LEU A 221 -12.98 2.05 -4.45
N ASP A 222 -13.92 1.59 -5.28
CA ASP A 222 -13.98 1.97 -6.69
C ASP A 222 -14.35 3.45 -6.85
N LYS A 223 -15.24 4.01 -6.00
CA LYS A 223 -15.49 5.46 -5.94
C LYS A 223 -14.23 6.25 -5.59
N GLN A 224 -13.49 5.83 -4.57
CA GLN A 224 -12.24 6.50 -4.17
C GLN A 224 -11.18 6.45 -5.28
N ARG A 225 -11.02 5.29 -5.94
CA ARG A 225 -10.11 5.13 -7.08
C ARG A 225 -10.49 6.01 -8.26
N GLU A 226 -11.78 6.12 -8.55
CA GLU A 226 -12.29 6.99 -9.60
C GLU A 226 -12.01 8.48 -9.31
N GLU A 227 -12.24 8.90 -8.07
CA GLU A 227 -11.91 10.26 -7.61
C GLU A 227 -10.42 10.56 -7.66
N GLU A 228 -9.58 9.60 -7.25
CA GLU A 228 -8.13 9.74 -7.31
C GLU A 228 -7.63 9.79 -8.75
N ARG A 229 -8.17 8.93 -9.63
CA ARG A 229 -7.85 8.96 -11.06
C ARG A 229 -8.19 10.32 -11.68
N LYS A 230 -9.37 10.85 -11.40
CA LYS A 230 -9.77 12.20 -11.85
C LYS A 230 -8.81 13.27 -11.34
N ARG A 231 -8.41 13.20 -10.06
CA ARG A 231 -7.43 14.13 -9.48
C ARG A 231 -6.06 14.02 -10.15
N GLN A 232 -5.59 12.82 -10.47
CA GLN A 232 -4.32 12.61 -11.17
C GLN A 232 -4.38 13.08 -12.63
N GLU A 233 -5.50 12.87 -13.31
CA GLU A 233 -5.74 13.40 -14.66
C GLU A 233 -5.78 14.93 -14.66
N GLU A 234 -6.45 15.56 -13.69
CA GLU A 234 -6.47 17.02 -13.51
C GLU A 234 -5.07 17.59 -13.24
N LEU A 235 -4.29 16.94 -12.38
CA LEU A 235 -2.90 17.35 -12.12
C LEU A 235 -2.03 17.22 -13.38
N SER A 236 -2.16 16.10 -14.10
CA SER A 236 -1.44 15.87 -15.35
C SER A 236 -1.81 16.89 -16.42
N GLN A 237 -3.09 17.24 -16.54
CA GLN A 237 -3.57 18.28 -17.46
C GLN A 237 -3.02 19.65 -17.07
N ARG A 238 -3.03 20.00 -15.77
CA ARG A 238 -2.46 21.27 -15.29
C ARG A 238 -0.96 21.37 -15.57
N ASP A 239 -0.22 20.28 -15.42
CA ASP A 239 1.21 20.25 -15.71
C ASP A 239 1.49 20.34 -17.22
N MET A 240 0.68 19.68 -18.05
CA MET A 240 0.73 19.81 -19.51
C MET A 240 0.41 21.25 -19.95
N ASP A 241 -0.64 21.86 -19.43
CA ASP A 241 -1.00 23.25 -19.72
C ASP A 241 0.11 24.21 -19.29
N ARG A 242 0.73 23.96 -18.13
CA ARG A 242 1.89 24.73 -17.66
C ARG A 242 3.07 24.58 -18.62
N GLN A 243 3.35 23.37 -19.10
CA GLN A 243 4.42 23.13 -20.08
C GLN A 243 4.12 23.81 -21.43
N ILE A 244 2.88 23.74 -21.91
CA ILE A 244 2.46 24.41 -23.15
C ILE A 244 2.64 25.93 -23.00
N ARG A 245 2.11 26.54 -21.94
CA ARG A 245 2.28 27.98 -21.67
C ARG A 245 3.75 28.39 -21.58
N ARG A 246 4.60 27.58 -20.93
CA ARG A 246 6.05 27.81 -20.88
C ARG A 246 6.65 27.75 -22.28
N SER A 247 6.30 26.75 -23.08
CA SER A 247 6.78 26.61 -24.45
C SER A 247 6.35 27.78 -25.36
N GLU A 248 5.12 28.27 -25.18
CA GLU A 248 4.58 29.42 -25.91
C GLU A 248 5.25 30.73 -25.48
N ALA A 249 5.44 30.94 -24.18
CA ALA A 249 6.18 32.09 -23.66
C ALA A 249 7.61 32.11 -24.21
N ILE A 250 8.30 30.96 -24.20
CA ILE A 250 9.63 30.84 -24.80
C ILE A 250 9.56 31.20 -26.29
N LYS A 251 8.68 30.56 -27.08
CA LYS A 251 8.52 30.87 -28.52
C LYS A 251 8.27 32.36 -28.78
N LYS A 252 7.44 33.02 -27.97
CA LYS A 252 7.13 34.44 -28.12
C LYS A 252 8.37 35.31 -27.96
N ILE A 253 9.13 35.10 -26.88
CA ILE A 253 10.31 35.92 -26.63
C ILE A 253 11.40 35.65 -27.69
N TRP A 254 11.51 34.41 -28.21
CA TRP A 254 12.38 34.11 -29.37
C TRP A 254 11.96 34.86 -30.64
N ALA A 255 10.65 35.01 -30.89
CA ALA A 255 10.14 35.77 -32.03
C ALA A 255 10.41 37.28 -31.90
N GLU A 256 10.23 37.85 -30.71
CA GLU A 256 10.54 39.27 -30.44
C GLU A 256 12.04 39.56 -30.62
N ALA A 257 12.92 38.64 -30.19
CA ALA A 257 14.36 38.75 -30.41
C ALA A 257 14.72 38.73 -31.91
N ALA A 258 14.09 37.84 -32.69
CA ALA A 258 14.30 37.76 -34.14
C ALA A 258 13.80 39.01 -34.88
N GLU A 259 12.67 39.59 -34.47
CA GLU A 259 12.16 40.85 -35.07
C GLU A 259 13.09 42.03 -34.75
N LYS A 260 13.61 42.10 -33.52
CA LYS A 260 14.57 43.13 -33.13
C LYS A 260 15.86 43.02 -33.93
N GLU A 261 16.38 41.80 -34.10
CA GLU A 261 17.56 41.55 -34.92
C GLU A 261 17.35 41.94 -36.39
N ALA A 262 16.21 41.58 -36.99
CA ALA A 262 15.87 41.97 -38.35
C ALA A 262 15.75 43.50 -38.52
N ARG A 263 15.27 44.22 -37.49
CA ARG A 263 15.22 45.68 -37.49
C ARG A 263 16.61 46.30 -37.43
N GLU A 264 17.48 45.78 -36.56
CA GLU A 264 18.88 46.21 -36.47
C GLU A 264 19.66 45.91 -37.76
N ASP A 265 19.38 44.78 -38.41
CA ASP A 265 19.97 44.44 -39.72
C ASP A 265 19.49 45.43 -40.81
N ALA A 266 18.19 45.75 -40.87
CA ALA A 266 17.64 46.70 -41.83
C ALA A 266 18.17 48.13 -41.61
N GLU A 267 18.37 48.56 -40.36
CA GLU A 267 19.02 49.83 -40.04
C GLU A 267 20.49 49.87 -40.47
N ARG A 268 21.23 48.77 -40.27
CA ARG A 268 22.62 48.63 -40.77
C ARG A 268 22.69 48.71 -42.29
N GLU A 269 21.77 48.05 -42.99
CA GLU A 269 21.65 48.14 -44.45
C GLU A 269 21.31 49.57 -44.92
N ALA A 270 20.37 50.24 -44.23
CA ALA A 270 19.97 51.61 -44.57
C ALA A 270 21.09 52.65 -44.33
N ASN A 271 21.93 52.44 -43.30
CA ASN A 271 23.09 53.29 -43.00
C ASN A 271 24.26 53.05 -43.97
N GLY A 272 24.16 52.09 -44.90
CA GLY A 272 25.17 51.85 -45.93
C GLY A 272 26.48 51.27 -45.39
N GLU A 273 26.45 50.63 -44.22
CA GLU A 273 27.59 49.91 -43.67
C GLU A 273 27.85 48.66 -44.51
N THR A 274 28.71 48.77 -45.52
CA THR A 274 29.16 47.59 -46.29
C THR A 274 29.93 46.67 -45.35
N MET A 275 29.40 45.46 -45.16
CA MET A 275 29.98 44.37 -44.37
C MET A 275 31.50 44.26 -44.55
N ASP A 276 32.24 44.78 -43.58
CA ASP A 276 33.65 44.47 -43.42
C ASP A 276 33.79 43.03 -42.90
N GLY A 277 34.90 42.35 -43.20
CA GLY A 277 35.09 40.94 -42.86
C GLY A 277 34.93 40.62 -41.36
N SER A 278 35.10 41.62 -40.50
CA SER A 278 34.85 41.58 -39.05
C SER A 278 33.37 41.39 -38.70
N THR A 279 32.47 42.08 -39.41
CA THR A 279 31.02 41.95 -39.19
C THR A 279 30.48 40.61 -39.67
N LEU A 280 31.06 40.06 -40.74
CA LEU A 280 30.71 38.73 -41.24
C LEU A 280 31.10 37.61 -40.26
N GLU A 281 32.26 37.74 -39.59
CA GLU A 281 32.73 36.84 -38.53
C GLU A 281 31.77 36.85 -37.33
N LEU A 282 31.37 38.05 -36.89
CA LEU A 282 30.40 38.27 -35.81
C LEU A 282 29.03 37.64 -36.12
N LEU A 283 28.54 37.78 -37.35
CA LEU A 283 27.28 37.18 -37.78
C LEU A 283 27.38 35.65 -37.89
N TYR A 284 28.52 35.10 -38.33
CA TYR A 284 28.77 33.66 -38.33
C TYR A 284 28.84 33.09 -36.91
N GLU A 285 29.47 33.80 -35.98
CA GLU A 285 29.59 33.41 -34.58
C GLU A 285 28.23 33.48 -33.86
N LYS A 286 27.45 34.54 -34.13
CA LYS A 286 26.06 34.69 -33.66
C LYS A 286 25.13 33.62 -34.25
N ALA A 287 25.27 33.29 -35.53
CA ALA A 287 24.52 32.21 -36.19
C ALA A 287 24.90 30.82 -35.65
N ARG A 288 26.16 30.62 -35.24
CA ARG A 288 26.63 29.38 -34.60
C ARG A 288 26.10 29.25 -33.18
N LEU A 289 26.18 30.32 -32.39
CA LEU A 289 25.63 30.41 -31.03
C LEU A 289 24.11 30.17 -31.02
N THR A 290 23.37 30.81 -31.92
CA THR A 290 21.91 30.57 -32.06
C THR A 290 21.60 29.12 -32.44
N LYS A 291 22.38 28.49 -33.34
CA LYS A 291 22.25 27.05 -33.67
C LYS A 291 22.54 26.13 -32.47
N ASP A 292 23.52 26.47 -31.66
CA ASP A 292 23.90 25.69 -30.46
C ASP A 292 22.87 25.86 -29.33
N ILE A 293 22.27 27.04 -29.20
CA ILE A 293 21.14 27.29 -28.30
C ILE A 293 19.90 26.50 -28.77
N LEU A 294 19.56 26.53 -30.07
CA LEU A 294 18.41 25.78 -30.63
C LEU A 294 18.56 24.26 -30.49
N LYS A 295 19.80 23.76 -30.49
CA LYS A 295 20.14 22.35 -30.22
C LYS A 295 20.21 22.01 -28.73
N GLY A 296 19.88 22.94 -27.83
CA GLY A 296 19.86 22.73 -26.38
C GLY A 296 21.25 22.53 -25.75
N LYS A 297 22.32 22.98 -26.42
CA LYS A 297 23.72 22.81 -25.99
C LYS A 297 24.35 24.06 -25.38
N ALA A 298 23.59 25.14 -25.22
CA ALA A 298 24.12 26.38 -24.68
C ALA A 298 24.20 26.41 -23.15
N ASP A 299 25.23 27.07 -22.65
CA ASP A 299 25.55 27.29 -21.24
C ASP A 299 24.39 28.04 -20.53
N PRO A 300 23.86 27.55 -19.39
CA PRO A 300 22.73 28.16 -18.69
C PRO A 300 22.89 29.66 -18.35
N GLY A 301 24.12 30.17 -18.32
CA GLY A 301 24.43 31.57 -18.04
C GLY A 301 23.95 32.58 -19.08
N LEU A 302 23.86 32.20 -20.36
CA LEU A 302 23.40 33.12 -21.44
C LEU A 302 21.86 33.17 -21.56
N MET A 303 21.16 32.17 -20.99
CA MET A 303 19.69 32.12 -20.89
C MET A 303 19.14 32.94 -19.70
N ALA A 304 20.00 33.40 -18.79
CA ALA A 304 19.59 34.08 -17.56
C ALA A 304 18.89 35.43 -17.80
N GLY A 305 19.18 36.13 -18.90
CA GLY A 305 18.49 37.37 -19.29
C GLY A 305 17.02 37.18 -19.70
N PHE A 306 16.64 35.94 -20.01
CA PHE A 306 15.32 35.55 -20.52
C PHE A 306 14.41 34.95 -19.44
N ALA A 307 14.99 34.54 -18.30
CA ALA A 307 14.29 34.04 -17.12
C ALA A 307 13.66 35.14 -16.24
N MET A 308 13.79 36.42 -16.63
CA MET A 308 13.36 37.58 -15.82
C MET A 308 11.88 37.97 -15.95
N LEU A 309 11.08 37.26 -16.77
CA LEU A 309 9.60 37.34 -16.72
C LEU A 309 9.01 36.33 -15.72
N GLU A 310 9.80 35.94 -14.72
CA GLU A 310 9.33 35.33 -13.49
C GLU A 310 8.50 36.36 -12.69
N GLY A 311 7.21 36.38 -12.98
CA GLY A 311 6.18 36.73 -12.00
C GLY A 311 5.89 35.58 -11.02
N ASP A 312 6.81 34.62 -10.90
CA ASP A 312 6.79 33.61 -9.85
C ASP A 312 7.73 34.11 -8.74
N ASN A 313 7.14 34.44 -7.60
CA ASN A 313 7.83 34.62 -6.33
C ASN A 313 8.36 33.27 -5.79
N ASP A 314 9.14 32.59 -6.63
CA ASP A 314 9.95 31.42 -6.30
C ASP A 314 11.41 31.76 -6.63
N SER A 315 11.88 32.86 -6.04
CA SER A 315 13.27 32.87 -5.57
C SER A 315 13.46 31.56 -4.81
N PRO A 316 14.44 30.70 -5.15
CA PRO A 316 14.61 29.42 -4.46
C PRO A 316 14.76 29.74 -2.98
N ARG A 317 13.67 29.57 -2.24
CA ARG A 317 13.66 29.74 -0.79
C ARG A 317 14.63 28.68 -0.35
N HIS A 318 15.84 29.09 0.03
CA HIS A 318 16.80 28.23 0.68
C HIS A 318 16.12 27.79 1.98
N ALA A 319 15.37 26.69 1.91
CA ALA A 319 14.44 26.27 2.95
C ALA A 319 15.19 25.89 4.24
N TYR A 320 16.51 25.66 4.12
CA TYR A 320 17.36 25.23 5.21
C TYR A 320 18.60 26.12 5.30
N ASN A 321 18.66 26.93 6.35
CA ASN A 321 19.82 27.73 6.72
C ASN A 321 20.42 27.18 8.01
N CYS A 322 21.75 27.20 8.12
CA CYS A 322 22.46 26.85 9.34
C CYS A 322 22.95 28.13 10.06
N PRO A 323 22.29 28.57 11.15
CA PRO A 323 22.68 29.76 11.91
C PRO A 323 24.13 29.73 12.42
N ALA A 324 24.61 28.55 12.85
CA ALA A 324 25.96 28.37 13.39
C ALA A 324 27.05 28.51 12.30
N CYS A 325 26.76 28.13 11.06
CA CYS A 325 27.73 28.15 9.96
C CYS A 325 27.49 29.25 8.92
N LYS A 326 26.33 29.93 8.97
CA LYS A 326 25.84 30.91 7.98
C LYS A 326 25.82 30.37 6.54
N LYS A 327 25.54 29.07 6.39
CA LYS A 327 25.45 28.38 5.09
C LYS A 327 23.99 28.09 4.74
N GLN A 328 23.62 28.40 3.50
CA GLN A 328 22.29 28.15 2.94
C GLN A 328 22.31 26.88 2.07
N PHE A 329 21.29 26.05 2.21
CA PHE A 329 21.14 24.79 1.48
C PHE A 329 19.81 24.75 0.73
N LYS A 330 19.83 24.10 -0.44
CA LYS A 330 18.66 23.94 -1.30
C LYS A 330 17.83 22.70 -0.92
N ASP A 331 18.48 21.65 -0.44
CA ASP A 331 17.84 20.37 -0.07
C ASP A 331 18.02 20.00 1.41
N GLU A 332 17.00 19.38 2.02
CA GLU A 332 17.04 18.89 3.40
C GLU A 332 18.14 17.83 3.63
N LYS A 333 18.42 16.99 2.62
CA LYS A 333 19.49 15.98 2.68
C LYS A 333 20.88 16.63 2.83
N GLN A 334 21.15 17.68 2.06
CA GLN A 334 22.40 18.43 2.14
C GLN A 334 22.55 19.15 3.49
N TYR A 335 21.44 19.63 4.05
CA TYR A 335 21.42 20.25 5.38
C TYR A 335 21.72 19.24 6.51
N LYS A 336 21.13 18.03 6.44
CA LYS A 336 21.41 16.95 7.42
C LYS A 336 22.87 16.47 7.35
N GLU A 337 23.42 16.34 6.16
CA GLU A 337 24.85 16.04 5.97
C GLU A 337 25.75 17.15 6.52
N HIS A 338 25.34 18.41 6.37
CA HIS A 338 26.05 19.56 6.92
C HIS A 338 26.07 19.55 8.46
N ILE A 339 24.95 19.32 9.13
CA ILE A 339 24.87 19.25 10.61
C ILE A 339 25.73 18.10 11.15
N ASN A 340 25.80 16.98 10.42
CA ASN A 340 26.58 15.82 10.82
C ASN A 340 28.07 15.93 10.48
N SER A 341 28.48 16.92 9.68
CA SER A 341 29.89 17.14 9.31
C SER A 341 30.75 17.52 10.52
N SER A 342 31.96 16.95 10.60
CA SER A 342 32.96 17.30 11.64
C SER A 342 33.26 18.80 11.70
N LYS A 343 33.24 19.48 10.54
CA LYS A 343 33.47 20.93 10.43
C LYS A 343 32.38 21.74 11.11
N HIS A 344 31.11 21.32 11.00
CA HIS A 344 29.99 21.97 11.67
C HIS A 344 30.08 21.78 13.19
N ARG A 345 30.30 20.54 13.64
CA ARG A 345 30.43 20.20 15.07
C ARG A 345 31.57 20.96 15.76
N THR A 346 32.73 21.12 15.12
CA THR A 346 33.84 21.92 15.67
C THR A 346 33.48 23.39 15.80
N LYS A 347 32.75 23.95 14.82
CA LYS A 347 32.33 25.36 14.82
C LYS A 347 31.26 25.63 15.88
N VAL A 348 30.33 24.70 16.09
CA VAL A 348 29.35 24.74 17.18
C VAL A 348 30.06 24.74 18.54
N LYS A 349 31.04 23.86 18.76
CA LYS A 349 31.85 23.82 19.99
C LYS A 349 32.62 25.12 20.26
N GLN A 350 33.10 25.79 19.20
CA GLN A 350 33.78 27.09 19.31
C GLN A 350 32.82 28.24 19.65
N LEU A 351 31.55 28.15 19.25
CA LEU A 351 30.53 29.14 19.58
C LEU A 351 30.03 28.96 21.02
N THR A 352 29.85 27.72 21.47
CA THR A 352 29.51 27.42 22.87
C THR A 352 30.64 27.83 23.84
N SER A 353 31.91 27.65 23.45
CA SER A 353 33.05 28.12 24.28
C SER A 353 33.15 29.65 24.37
N LYS A 354 32.49 30.38 23.47
CA LYS A 354 32.40 31.85 23.47
C LYS A 354 31.14 32.36 24.19
N GLY A 355 30.39 31.47 24.86
CA GLY A 355 29.19 31.83 25.63
C GLY A 355 27.95 32.08 24.79
N ILE A 356 27.94 31.66 23.51
CA ILE A 356 26.76 31.78 22.64
C ILE A 356 25.98 30.47 22.72
N ASP A 357 24.72 30.55 23.16
CA ASP A 357 23.83 29.37 23.22
C ASP A 357 23.37 28.98 21.81
N VAL A 358 24.00 27.94 21.28
CA VAL A 358 23.72 27.43 19.93
C VAL A 358 22.40 26.64 19.89
N THR A 359 21.89 26.16 21.03
CA THR A 359 20.64 25.39 21.10
C THR A 359 19.41 26.26 20.94
N GLU A 360 19.44 27.46 21.51
CA GLU A 360 18.41 28.48 21.33
C GLU A 360 18.41 29.05 19.89
N LEU A 361 19.59 29.17 19.28
CA LEU A 361 19.76 29.62 17.89
C LEU A 361 19.28 28.62 16.83
N MET A 362 19.26 27.32 17.12
CA MET A 362 18.85 26.27 16.18
C MET A 362 17.35 25.96 16.25
N GLY A 363 16.59 26.62 17.15
CA GLY A 363 15.13 26.60 17.15
C GLY A 363 14.49 25.24 17.43
N GLU A 364 15.13 24.38 18.23
CA GLU A 364 14.48 23.18 18.74
C GLU A 364 13.53 23.58 19.88
N LYS A 365 12.22 23.56 19.61
CA LYS A 365 11.21 23.65 20.67
C LYS A 365 11.49 22.56 21.69
N LYS A 366 11.79 22.96 22.93
CA LYS A 366 11.71 22.08 24.11
C LYS A 366 10.29 21.50 24.16
N ASN A 367 10.14 20.23 23.81
CA ASN A 367 9.04 19.44 24.36
C ASN A 367 9.30 19.37 25.88
N LEU A 368 8.52 20.17 26.61
CA LEU A 368 8.39 20.10 28.05
C LEU A 368 7.64 18.80 28.37
N ASP A 369 8.38 17.71 28.61
CA ASP A 369 7.89 16.64 29.48
C ASP A 369 8.06 17.12 30.92
N THR A 370 6.96 17.55 31.50
CA THR A 370 6.84 17.81 32.94
C THR A 370 6.68 16.49 33.69
N SER A 371 7.60 16.32 34.64
CA SER A 371 7.43 15.75 35.98
C SER A 371 7.10 14.27 36.11
N ASP A 372 8.17 13.50 36.28
CA ASP A 372 8.25 12.44 37.28
C ASP A 372 9.13 12.97 38.45
N SER A 373 8.60 12.91 39.68
CA SER A 373 9.34 13.05 40.96
C SER A 373 8.36 12.92 42.13
N PRO A 374 8.80 12.47 43.31
CA PRO A 374 9.60 11.28 43.63
C PRO A 374 8.75 10.14 44.23
#